data_AF-A0A354YT47-F1
#
_entry.id   AF-A0A354YT47-F1
#
_cell.length_a   1.000
_cell.length_b   1.000
_cell.length_c   1.000
_cell.angle_alpha   90.00
_cell.angle_beta   90.00
_cell.angle_gamma   90.00
#
_symmetry.space_group_name_H-M   'P 1'
#
loop_
_entity.id
_entity.type
_entity.pdbx_description
1 polymer ?
#
loop_
_entity_poly.entity_id
_entity_poly.type
_entity_poly.pdbx_seq_one_letter_code
_entity_poly.pdbx_strand_id
1 'polypeptide(L)'
;MIFLLKRIICYAMVLSLIALSAAPALAKPAPGDFADLLEHWAQRNVSAVCNLGLMSGMGENEQGSQVFSPDGLVNRAQLALVLQRTFELDYGEKSFIKQPQAGDYYLDVDNGAWYAEAVKFCAINQVFDSAEKFYPEQAVTRIEVARAIHRSIKAKGLNIPMIMLMPYYQDMEGLSQEDSNALVFASNTSLMKGDGQNWRPQEQITRAELATVLNSLLRLLAVDESYDGQEYRLAPGHSFTLMLDSNPTTGYSWTASYDEKVLALDARHYQQAGEGNIMGQGGKDTWRFKALQAGTAEIKMVYSRSWESVEPIKTFTLKIVIAPGQAETGKVKVSSRMLKEKSDTMDVDLEIPVISGLEAVLQSAINQRFEGDAMELKQSLETGLKAYLAECKAEGYPIRSYQLFTRYQQCRLNDKVLSLYVDYYQYTGGAHGITERRAYNIDLKSGELLPLAAMFKPGYDYKAVIEQEIKRQIALNSDVYFKGDQGFKGLNKEQGYYLEDENLEIYFGQYEIAPGVSGIPEFKIPLKLLSI
;
A
#
# COMPACT_ATOMS: atom_id res chain seq x y z
N MET A 1 -17.26 -66.89 45.53
CA MET A 1 -16.11 -66.66 44.62
C MET A 1 -16.49 -66.02 43.29
N ILE A 2 -17.55 -66.48 42.60
CA ILE A 2 -17.96 -65.97 41.27
C ILE A 2 -18.47 -64.51 41.29
N PHE A 3 -19.14 -64.07 42.36
CA PHE A 3 -19.61 -62.69 42.49
C PHE A 3 -18.50 -61.66 42.73
N LEU A 4 -17.39 -62.07 43.37
CA LEU A 4 -16.24 -61.20 43.61
C LEU A 4 -15.46 -60.98 42.30
N LEU A 5 -15.35 -62.03 41.48
CA LEU A 5 -14.69 -61.98 40.17
C LEU A 5 -15.42 -61.09 39.16
N LYS A 6 -16.77 -61.10 39.15
CA LYS A 6 -17.56 -60.21 38.28
C LYS A 6 -17.44 -58.73 38.65
N ARG A 7 -17.33 -58.40 39.95
CA ARG A 7 -17.10 -57.02 40.39
C ARG A 7 -15.71 -56.52 40.03
N ILE A 8 -14.67 -57.34 40.17
CA ILE A 8 -13.30 -56.98 39.81
C ILE A 8 -13.17 -56.78 38.29
N ILE A 9 -13.85 -57.58 37.47
CA ILE A 9 -13.86 -57.41 36.00
C ILE A 9 -14.62 -56.14 35.60
N CYS A 10 -15.73 -55.78 36.26
CA CYS A 10 -16.42 -54.50 36.01
C CYS A 10 -15.59 -53.29 36.43
N TYR A 11 -14.89 -53.32 37.57
CA TYR A 11 -14.01 -52.23 37.96
C TYR A 11 -12.77 -52.13 37.07
N ALA A 12 -12.21 -53.25 36.61
CA ALA A 12 -11.11 -53.27 35.65
C ALA A 12 -11.55 -52.75 34.27
N MET A 13 -12.78 -53.05 33.81
CA MET A 13 -13.31 -52.51 32.56
C MET A 13 -13.61 -51.01 32.63
N VAL A 14 -14.14 -50.51 33.76
CA VAL A 14 -14.39 -49.07 33.95
C VAL A 14 -13.06 -48.30 34.09
N LEU A 15 -12.05 -48.86 34.76
CA LEU A 15 -10.70 -48.28 34.81
C LEU A 15 -9.98 -48.33 33.46
N SER A 16 -10.19 -49.37 32.63
CA SER A 16 -9.65 -49.41 31.27
C SER A 16 -10.38 -48.49 30.28
N LEU A 17 -11.67 -48.18 30.53
CA LEU A 17 -12.43 -47.20 29.73
C LEU A 17 -12.08 -45.75 30.10
N ILE A 18 -11.65 -45.49 31.33
CA ILE A 18 -11.13 -44.17 31.75
C ILE A 18 -9.66 -43.99 31.31
N ALA A 19 -8.89 -45.07 31.20
CA ALA A 19 -7.51 -45.04 30.66
C ALA A 19 -7.43 -45.01 29.10
N LEU A 20 -8.58 -45.00 28.41
CA LEU A 20 -8.71 -44.73 26.98
C LEU A 20 -9.36 -43.36 26.70
N SER A 21 -9.24 -42.40 27.62
CA SER A 21 -9.25 -41.01 27.16
C SER A 21 -8.04 -40.89 26.22
N ALA A 22 -8.30 -40.72 24.92
CA ALA A 22 -7.28 -40.24 24.01
C ALA A 22 -6.55 -39.12 24.75
N ALA A 23 -5.26 -39.29 25.02
CA ALA A 23 -4.41 -38.16 25.37
C ALA A 23 -4.81 -37.09 24.34
N PRO A 24 -5.19 -35.86 24.75
CA PRO A 24 -5.48 -34.84 23.77
C PRO A 24 -4.26 -34.87 22.85
N ALA A 25 -4.47 -35.26 21.59
CA ALA A 25 -3.44 -35.10 20.59
C ALA A 25 -3.03 -33.65 20.78
N LEU A 26 -1.81 -33.39 21.27
CA LEU A 26 -1.35 -32.04 21.51
C LEU A 26 -1.60 -31.36 20.17
N ALA A 27 -2.62 -30.52 20.12
CA ALA A 27 -2.95 -29.80 18.92
C ALA A 27 -1.65 -29.10 18.56
N LYS A 28 -1.16 -29.25 17.33
CA LYS A 28 -0.06 -28.40 16.88
C LYS A 28 -0.48 -26.97 17.24
N PRO A 29 0.29 -26.25 18.05
CA PRO A 29 -0.10 -24.91 18.47
C PRO A 29 -0.44 -24.11 17.21
N ALA A 30 -1.58 -23.44 17.23
CA ALA A 30 -1.96 -22.59 16.12
C ALA A 30 -0.86 -21.55 15.90
N PRO A 31 -0.55 -21.16 14.65
CA PRO A 31 0.44 -20.11 14.41
C PRO A 31 0.10 -18.86 15.23
N GLY A 32 0.97 -18.46 16.16
CA GLY A 32 0.71 -17.32 17.06
C GLY A 32 0.52 -17.65 18.54
N ASP A 33 0.44 -18.92 18.93
CA ASP A 33 0.37 -19.32 20.35
C ASP A 33 1.77 -19.39 20.98
N PHE A 34 2.23 -18.26 21.49
CA PHE A 34 3.58 -18.10 22.06
C PHE A 34 3.52 -17.84 23.56
N ALA A 35 4.36 -18.55 24.32
CA ALA A 35 4.34 -18.50 25.78
C ALA A 35 4.69 -17.12 26.35
N ASP A 36 5.51 -16.36 25.63
CA ASP A 36 5.98 -15.02 25.98
C ASP A 36 5.07 -13.88 25.49
N LEU A 37 3.88 -14.20 24.96
CA LEU A 37 2.88 -13.21 24.56
C LEU A 37 1.65 -13.15 25.46
N LEU A 38 1.56 -14.01 26.48
CA LEU A 38 0.45 -13.97 27.43
C LEU A 38 0.40 -12.58 28.10
N GLU A 39 -0.73 -11.89 27.93
CA GLU A 39 -0.97 -10.53 28.44
C GLU A 39 -0.09 -9.43 27.80
N HIS A 40 0.72 -9.77 26.80
CA HIS A 40 1.55 -8.79 26.11
C HIS A 40 0.69 -7.88 25.22
N TRP A 41 0.94 -6.57 25.24
CA TRP A 41 0.14 -5.57 24.49
C TRP A 41 0.02 -5.88 22.99
N ALA A 42 1.08 -6.45 22.40
CA ALA A 42 1.13 -6.78 20.98
C ALA A 42 0.52 -8.15 20.63
N GLN A 43 0.03 -8.94 21.61
CA GLN A 43 -0.42 -10.32 21.39
C GLN A 43 -1.39 -10.45 20.21
N ARG A 44 -2.37 -9.54 20.09
CA ARG A 44 -3.35 -9.55 18.99
C ARG A 44 -2.70 -9.30 17.64
N ASN A 45 -1.79 -8.34 17.55
CA ASN A 45 -1.11 -8.00 16.30
C ASN A 45 -0.16 -9.12 15.88
N VAL A 46 0.60 -9.68 16.82
CA VAL A 46 1.48 -10.82 16.58
C VAL A 46 0.68 -12.03 16.11
N SER A 47 -0.43 -12.34 16.77
CA SER A 47 -1.32 -13.44 16.38
C SER A 47 -1.85 -13.25 14.95
N ALA A 48 -2.27 -12.04 14.58
CA ALA A 48 -2.80 -11.77 13.24
C ALA A 48 -1.74 -12.00 12.15
N VAL A 49 -0.53 -11.43 12.30
CA VAL A 49 0.51 -11.54 11.28
C VAL A 49 1.15 -12.93 11.22
N CYS A 50 1.18 -13.68 12.33
CA CYS A 50 1.67 -15.06 12.35
C CYS A 50 0.67 -16.04 11.73
N ASN A 51 -0.64 -15.88 12.00
CA ASN A 51 -1.69 -16.68 11.37
C ASN A 51 -1.74 -16.50 9.84
N LEU A 52 -1.33 -15.33 9.35
CA LEU A 52 -1.21 -15.03 7.92
C LEU A 52 0.16 -15.41 7.33
N GLY A 53 1.05 -16.02 8.12
CA GLY A 53 2.37 -16.51 7.70
C GLY A 53 3.41 -15.41 7.43
N LEU A 54 3.15 -14.16 7.82
CA LEU A 54 4.08 -13.05 7.58
C LEU A 54 5.27 -13.08 8.55
N MET A 55 4.99 -13.31 9.82
CA MET A 55 6.01 -13.50 10.87
C MET A 55 5.97 -14.92 11.42
N SER A 56 7.04 -15.29 12.12
CA SER A 56 7.19 -16.61 12.74
C SER A 56 7.91 -16.47 14.08
N GLY A 57 7.75 -17.45 14.97
CA GLY A 57 8.45 -17.51 16.24
C GLY A 57 9.97 -17.69 16.09
N MET A 58 10.68 -17.51 17.20
CA MET A 58 12.15 -17.59 17.28
C MET A 58 12.65 -18.95 17.78
N GLY A 59 11.77 -19.96 17.84
CA GLY A 59 12.07 -21.30 18.33
C GLY A 59 11.25 -21.65 19.56
N GLU A 60 11.78 -22.57 20.37
CA GLU A 60 11.19 -23.03 21.62
C GLU A 60 12.07 -22.64 22.81
N ASN A 61 11.46 -22.38 23.97
CA ASN A 61 12.18 -22.20 25.22
C ASN A 61 12.61 -23.56 25.82
N GLU A 62 13.30 -23.54 26.97
CA GLU A 62 13.75 -24.75 27.67
C GLU A 62 12.63 -25.73 28.04
N GLN A 63 11.38 -25.26 28.06
CA GLN A 63 10.19 -26.06 28.38
C GLN A 63 9.51 -26.64 27.13
N GLY A 64 10.07 -26.40 25.94
CA GLY A 64 9.49 -26.82 24.66
C GLY A 64 8.34 -25.93 24.17
N SER A 65 8.09 -24.79 24.83
CA SER A 65 7.05 -23.85 24.43
C SER A 65 7.57 -22.89 23.38
N GLN A 66 6.80 -22.64 22.32
CA GLN A 66 7.17 -21.68 21.29
C GLN A 66 7.31 -20.26 21.86
N VAL A 67 8.33 -19.54 21.39
CA VAL A 67 8.61 -18.15 21.79
C VAL A 67 8.62 -17.21 20.59
N PHE A 68 8.09 -16.01 20.78
CA PHE A 68 8.09 -14.97 19.76
C PHE A 68 9.23 -13.96 19.94
N SER A 69 9.72 -13.76 21.17
CA SER A 69 10.63 -12.70 21.60
C SER A 69 10.10 -11.29 21.28
N PRO A 70 8.96 -10.86 21.85
CA PRO A 70 8.29 -9.59 21.49
C PRO A 70 9.19 -8.35 21.66
N ASP A 71 9.97 -8.27 22.73
CA ASP A 71 10.86 -7.13 23.02
C ASP A 71 12.25 -7.27 22.36
N GLY A 72 12.49 -8.37 21.65
CA GLY A 72 13.71 -8.57 20.89
C GLY A 72 13.78 -7.62 19.70
N LEU A 73 14.97 -7.07 19.44
CA LEU A 73 15.19 -6.19 18.29
C LEU A 73 15.10 -6.97 16.97
N VAL A 74 14.56 -6.31 15.95
CA VAL A 74 14.50 -6.86 14.59
C VAL A 74 15.83 -6.63 13.88
N ASN A 75 16.41 -7.67 13.30
CA ASN A 75 17.57 -7.52 12.42
C ASN A 75 17.17 -7.34 10.94
N ARG A 76 18.11 -6.86 10.13
CA ARG A 76 17.86 -6.50 8.73
C ARG A 76 17.48 -7.70 7.85
N ALA A 77 18.00 -8.89 8.16
CA ALA A 77 17.59 -10.14 7.52
C ALA A 77 16.11 -10.50 7.80
N GLN A 78 15.65 -10.34 9.06
CA GLN A 78 14.26 -10.54 9.43
C GLN A 78 13.34 -9.55 8.73
N LEU A 79 13.73 -8.26 8.65
CA LEU A 79 12.96 -7.25 7.92
C LEU A 79 12.82 -7.63 6.44
N ALA A 80 13.91 -8.04 5.78
CA ALA A 80 13.87 -8.49 4.38
C ALA A 80 12.91 -9.66 4.17
N LEU A 81 12.97 -10.68 5.03
CA LEU A 81 12.08 -11.85 4.95
C LEU A 81 10.61 -11.44 5.07
N VAL A 82 10.29 -10.60 6.04
CA VAL A 82 8.92 -10.14 6.27
C VAL A 82 8.41 -9.31 5.08
N LEU A 83 9.21 -8.39 4.56
CA LEU A 83 8.81 -7.56 3.41
C LEU A 83 8.62 -8.39 2.15
N GLN A 84 9.51 -9.36 1.89
CA GLN A 84 9.36 -10.27 0.76
C GLN A 84 8.06 -11.08 0.87
N ARG A 85 7.69 -11.57 2.06
CA ARG A 85 6.43 -12.31 2.28
C ARG A 85 5.18 -11.44 2.19
N THR A 86 5.29 -10.18 2.64
CA THR A 86 4.16 -9.24 2.70
C THR A 86 3.82 -8.70 1.32
N PHE A 87 4.83 -8.32 0.55
CA PHE A 87 4.67 -7.73 -0.78
C PHE A 87 4.82 -8.74 -1.92
N GLU A 88 5.15 -9.99 -1.59
CA GLU A 88 5.44 -11.05 -2.55
C GLU A 88 6.39 -10.54 -3.64
N LEU A 89 7.54 -10.02 -3.17
CA LEU A 89 8.58 -9.46 -4.04
C LEU A 89 9.16 -10.59 -4.88
N ASP A 90 9.20 -10.36 -6.19
CA ASP A 90 9.63 -11.31 -7.20
C ASP A 90 10.53 -10.63 -8.24
N TYR A 91 10.72 -11.25 -9.40
CA TYR A 91 11.51 -10.66 -10.48
C TYR A 91 10.78 -9.53 -11.22
N GLY A 92 9.47 -9.37 -11.03
CA GLY A 92 8.59 -8.57 -11.87
C GLY A 92 8.77 -8.97 -13.35
N GLU A 93 8.86 -7.97 -14.22
CA GLU A 93 9.10 -8.16 -15.66
C GLU A 93 10.57 -8.45 -16.02
N LYS A 94 11.48 -8.57 -15.04
CA LYS A 94 12.92 -8.72 -15.30
C LYS A 94 13.23 -10.15 -15.70
N SER A 95 13.94 -10.30 -16.82
CA SER A 95 14.47 -11.60 -17.27
C SER A 95 15.99 -11.65 -17.09
N PHE A 96 16.50 -12.82 -16.70
CA PHE A 96 17.91 -13.03 -16.42
C PHE A 96 18.43 -14.26 -17.18
N ILE A 97 19.58 -14.13 -17.83
CA ILE A 97 20.28 -15.26 -18.47
C ILE A 97 20.72 -16.27 -17.41
N LYS A 98 21.18 -15.79 -16.26
CA LYS A 98 21.46 -16.56 -15.05
C LYS A 98 20.71 -15.89 -13.90
N GLN A 99 19.92 -16.66 -13.15
CA GLN A 99 19.21 -16.11 -11.99
C GLN A 99 20.21 -15.54 -10.97
N PRO A 100 20.01 -14.29 -10.52
CA PRO A 100 20.90 -13.68 -9.56
C PRO A 100 20.72 -14.33 -8.19
N GLN A 101 21.79 -14.32 -7.40
CA GLN A 101 21.83 -14.77 -6.02
C GLN A 101 22.06 -13.56 -5.09
N ALA A 102 21.85 -13.73 -3.79
CA ALA A 102 21.98 -12.62 -2.84
C ALA A 102 23.42 -12.08 -2.76
N GLY A 103 24.40 -12.98 -2.84
CA GLY A 103 25.83 -12.67 -2.87
C GLY A 103 26.28 -11.90 -4.12
N ASP A 104 25.46 -11.86 -5.18
CA ASP A 104 25.72 -11.01 -6.35
C ASP A 104 25.47 -9.53 -6.04
N TYR A 105 24.65 -9.23 -5.02
CA TYR A 105 24.30 -7.87 -4.59
C TYR A 105 25.09 -7.44 -3.35
N TYR A 106 25.35 -8.35 -2.41
CA TYR A 106 25.97 -8.04 -1.13
C TYR A 106 27.02 -9.07 -0.75
N LEU A 107 28.26 -8.62 -0.51
CA LEU A 107 29.41 -9.51 -0.30
C LEU A 107 29.37 -10.31 1.01
N ASP A 108 28.61 -9.85 2.00
CA ASP A 108 28.47 -10.45 3.33
C ASP A 108 27.23 -11.36 3.47
N VAL A 109 26.56 -11.68 2.35
CA VAL A 109 25.40 -12.57 2.35
C VAL A 109 25.76 -13.92 1.74
N ASP A 110 25.71 -14.96 2.57
CA ASP A 110 25.76 -16.35 2.11
C ASP A 110 24.50 -16.70 1.31
N ASN A 111 24.69 -17.20 0.08
CA ASN A 111 23.61 -17.64 -0.80
C ASN A 111 22.78 -18.80 -0.23
N GLY A 112 23.32 -19.55 0.73
CA GLY A 112 22.61 -20.63 1.44
C GLY A 112 21.89 -20.19 2.73
N ALA A 113 22.01 -18.93 3.14
CA ALA A 113 21.38 -18.45 4.37
C ALA A 113 19.84 -18.47 4.27
N TRP A 114 19.17 -18.68 5.41
CA TRP A 114 17.70 -18.76 5.48
C TRP A 114 16.98 -17.49 4.97
N TYR A 115 17.67 -16.35 4.94
CA TYR A 115 17.18 -15.07 4.45
C TYR A 115 17.66 -14.71 3.04
N ALA A 116 18.56 -15.50 2.43
CA ALA A 116 19.24 -15.13 1.20
C ALA A 116 18.26 -14.83 0.06
N GLU A 117 17.23 -15.68 -0.09
CA GLU A 117 16.20 -15.46 -1.12
C GLU A 117 15.43 -14.16 -0.92
N ALA A 118 15.09 -13.83 0.32
CA ALA A 118 14.40 -12.58 0.63
C ALA A 118 15.27 -11.36 0.33
N VAL A 119 16.54 -11.39 0.74
CA VAL A 119 17.51 -10.32 0.46
C VAL A 119 17.69 -10.13 -1.05
N LYS A 120 17.81 -11.22 -1.82
CA LYS A 120 17.86 -11.18 -3.29
C LYS A 120 16.65 -10.43 -3.86
N PHE A 121 15.42 -10.81 -3.47
CA PHE A 121 14.23 -10.16 -4.02
C PHE A 121 14.07 -8.72 -3.57
N CYS A 122 14.43 -8.39 -2.32
CA CYS A 122 14.47 -7.01 -1.87
C CYS A 122 15.49 -6.18 -2.65
N ALA A 123 16.67 -6.72 -2.99
CA ALA A 123 17.67 -6.03 -3.80
C ALA A 123 17.18 -5.77 -5.24
N ILE A 124 16.60 -6.79 -5.89
CA ILE A 124 16.04 -6.68 -7.25
C ILE A 124 14.94 -5.61 -7.36
N ASN A 125 14.16 -5.47 -6.28
CA ASN A 125 13.09 -4.50 -6.16
C ASN A 125 13.52 -3.18 -5.49
N GLN A 126 14.82 -2.99 -5.26
CA GLN A 126 15.41 -1.77 -4.68
C GLN A 126 14.78 -1.37 -3.33
N VAL A 127 14.38 -2.37 -2.53
CA VAL A 127 13.81 -2.16 -1.19
C VAL A 127 14.89 -1.68 -0.21
N PHE A 128 16.09 -2.25 -0.31
CA PHE A 128 17.27 -1.80 0.44
C PHE A 128 18.25 -1.07 -0.47
N ASP A 129 19.12 -0.26 0.14
CA ASP A 129 20.15 0.48 -0.58
C ASP A 129 21.11 -0.46 -1.31
N SER A 130 21.56 -0.03 -2.49
CA SER A 130 22.65 -0.65 -3.22
C SER A 130 23.97 -0.29 -2.52
N ALA A 131 24.53 -1.25 -1.79
CA ALA A 131 25.78 -1.10 -1.04
C ALA A 131 26.61 -2.38 -1.16
N GLU A 132 27.90 -2.31 -0.83
CA GLU A 132 28.80 -3.48 -0.87
C GLU A 132 28.40 -4.58 0.13
N LYS A 133 27.82 -4.19 1.27
CA LYS A 133 27.39 -5.08 2.36
C LYS A 133 25.95 -4.83 2.77
N PHE A 134 25.27 -5.89 3.15
CA PHE A 134 23.89 -5.88 3.62
C PHE A 134 23.78 -5.72 5.15
N TYR A 135 24.71 -6.26 5.92
CA TYR A 135 24.68 -6.32 7.38
C TYR A 135 23.43 -7.07 7.94
N PRO A 136 23.28 -8.37 7.65
CA PRO A 136 22.05 -9.13 7.95
C PRO A 136 21.65 -9.16 9.43
N GLU A 137 22.64 -9.17 10.34
CA GLU A 137 22.41 -9.23 11.79
C GLU A 137 22.27 -7.86 12.45
N GLN A 138 22.42 -6.76 11.70
CA GLN A 138 22.28 -5.42 12.26
C GLN A 138 20.82 -5.14 12.60
N ALA A 139 20.58 -4.62 13.81
CA ALA A 139 19.26 -4.17 14.22
C ALA A 139 18.82 -2.96 13.38
N VAL A 140 17.58 -3.01 12.88
CA VAL A 140 17.03 -1.96 12.01
C VAL A 140 16.37 -0.85 12.82
N THR A 141 16.47 0.37 12.28
CA THR A 141 15.82 1.54 12.87
C THR A 141 14.39 1.71 12.37
N ARG A 142 13.59 2.48 13.10
CA ARG A 142 12.22 2.82 12.71
C ARG A 142 12.15 3.48 11.33
N ILE A 143 13.11 4.37 11.02
CA ILE A 143 13.14 5.04 9.70
C ILE A 143 13.51 4.06 8.58
N GLU A 144 14.39 3.10 8.82
CA GLU A 144 14.74 2.07 7.85
C GLU A 144 13.53 1.19 7.52
N VAL A 145 12.73 0.80 8.53
CA VAL A 145 11.48 0.05 8.32
C VAL A 145 10.49 0.85 7.48
N ALA A 146 10.25 2.12 7.83
CA ALA A 146 9.33 2.97 7.07
C ALA A 146 9.78 3.14 5.62
N ARG A 147 11.08 3.38 5.39
CA ARG A 147 11.68 3.50 4.06
C ARG A 147 11.51 2.22 3.25
N ALA A 148 11.80 1.07 3.85
CA ALA A 148 11.71 -0.23 3.19
C ALA A 148 10.25 -0.60 2.83
N ILE A 149 9.29 -0.28 3.69
CA ILE A 149 7.86 -0.43 3.38
C ILE A 149 7.45 0.49 2.22
N HIS A 150 7.81 1.77 2.28
CA HIS A 150 7.47 2.74 1.25
C HIS A 150 8.07 2.36 -0.12
N ARG A 151 9.33 1.89 -0.15
CA ARG A 151 9.97 1.34 -1.35
C ARG A 151 9.29 0.07 -1.85
N SER A 152 8.84 -0.81 -0.96
CA SER A 152 8.12 -2.04 -1.35
C SER A 152 6.77 -1.73 -2.00
N ILE A 153 6.02 -0.77 -1.46
CA ILE A 153 4.77 -0.27 -2.05
C ILE A 153 5.02 0.28 -3.45
N LYS A 154 6.04 1.13 -3.60
CA LYS A 154 6.46 1.67 -4.91
C LYS A 154 6.86 0.54 -5.87
N ALA A 155 7.64 -0.44 -5.43
CA ALA A 155 8.09 -1.55 -6.26
C ALA A 155 6.94 -2.42 -6.77
N LYS A 156 5.85 -2.52 -6.00
CA LYS A 156 4.62 -3.23 -6.42
C LYS A 156 3.64 -2.35 -7.19
N GLY A 157 3.96 -1.08 -7.42
CA GLY A 157 3.07 -0.14 -8.11
C GLY A 157 1.77 0.13 -7.34
N LEU A 158 1.78 -0.06 -6.01
CA LEU A 158 0.60 0.12 -5.18
C LEU A 158 0.39 1.62 -4.92
N ASN A 159 -0.76 2.12 -5.31
CA ASN A 159 -1.18 3.49 -5.01
C ASN A 159 -2.03 3.50 -3.75
N ILE A 160 -1.57 4.20 -2.71
CA ILE A 160 -2.29 4.31 -1.43
C ILE A 160 -2.86 5.72 -1.33
N PRO A 161 -4.18 5.91 -1.50
CA PRO A 161 -4.78 7.22 -1.35
C PRO A 161 -4.66 7.68 0.11
N MET A 162 -4.01 8.82 0.33
CA MET A 162 -3.92 9.44 1.65
C MET A 162 -3.88 10.95 1.53
N ILE A 163 -4.31 11.62 2.60
CA ILE A 163 -4.11 13.06 2.74
C ILE A 163 -2.67 13.27 3.22
N MET A 164 -1.87 13.95 2.41
CA MET A 164 -0.47 14.24 2.71
C MET A 164 -0.35 15.40 3.70
N LEU A 165 -0.52 15.11 5.00
CA LEU A 165 -0.19 16.06 6.07
C LEU A 165 1.30 15.92 6.41
N MET A 166 2.05 17.01 6.38
CA MET A 166 3.43 17.01 6.92
C MET A 166 3.33 17.03 8.46
N PRO A 167 3.67 15.93 9.17
CA PRO A 167 3.70 15.96 10.61
C PRO A 167 4.90 16.79 11.06
N TYR A 168 4.78 17.48 12.20
CA TYR A 168 5.90 18.14 12.84
C TYR A 168 6.33 17.35 14.07
N TYR A 169 7.55 16.82 14.03
CA TYR A 169 8.24 16.23 15.18
C TYR A 169 9.58 16.94 15.38
N GLN A 170 10.05 17.00 16.63
CA GLN A 170 11.28 17.72 16.98
C GLN A 170 12.54 17.05 16.43
N ASP A 171 12.48 15.75 16.16
CA ASP A 171 13.59 14.89 15.78
C ASP A 171 13.61 14.53 14.28
N MET A 172 13.05 15.41 13.44
CA MET A 172 13.10 15.29 11.97
C MET A 172 14.35 15.92 11.35
N GLU A 173 15.13 16.67 12.12
CA GLU A 173 16.34 17.34 11.62
C GLU A 173 17.39 16.31 11.18
N GLY A 174 18.04 16.58 10.05
CA GLY A 174 19.09 15.71 9.50
C GLY A 174 18.60 14.47 8.77
N LEU A 175 17.28 14.23 8.70
CA LEU A 175 16.73 13.18 7.85
C LEU A 175 16.97 13.50 6.38
N SER A 176 17.25 12.47 5.60
CA SER A 176 17.24 12.60 4.14
C SER A 176 15.83 12.93 3.65
N GLN A 177 15.70 13.45 2.43
CA GLN A 177 14.37 13.70 1.86
C GLN A 177 13.58 12.40 1.71
N GLU A 178 14.24 11.30 1.35
CA GLU A 178 13.59 10.00 1.21
C GLU A 178 13.06 9.50 2.57
N ASP A 179 13.85 9.66 3.63
CA ASP A 179 13.43 9.36 4.99
C ASP A 179 12.26 10.23 5.43
N SER A 180 12.33 11.53 5.14
CA SER A 180 11.23 12.46 5.42
C SER A 180 9.96 11.99 4.72
N ASN A 181 10.03 11.60 3.45
CA ASN A 181 8.89 11.09 2.70
C ASN A 181 8.35 9.78 3.28
N ALA A 182 9.23 8.85 3.68
CA ALA A 182 8.84 7.59 4.29
C ALA A 182 8.17 7.79 5.66
N LEU A 183 8.68 8.73 6.47
CA LEU A 183 8.11 9.12 7.75
C LEU A 183 6.72 9.74 7.58
N VAL A 184 6.58 10.67 6.62
CA VAL A 184 5.30 11.31 6.27
C VAL A 184 4.29 10.25 5.84
N PHE A 185 4.68 9.37 4.92
CA PHE A 185 3.86 8.25 4.47
C PHE A 185 3.42 7.38 5.64
N ALA A 186 4.35 6.93 6.49
CA ALA A 186 4.05 6.05 7.62
C ALA A 186 3.14 6.71 8.67
N SER A 187 3.26 8.03 8.85
CA SER A 187 2.42 8.80 9.76
C SER A 187 1.00 8.98 9.22
N ASN A 188 0.85 9.39 7.94
CA ASN A 188 -0.45 9.65 7.32
C ASN A 188 -1.27 8.38 7.09
N THR A 189 -0.61 7.25 6.88
CA THR A 189 -1.25 5.93 6.78
C THR A 189 -1.50 5.27 8.14
N SER A 190 -1.11 5.92 9.24
CA SER A 190 -1.14 5.34 10.60
C SER A 190 -0.38 4.01 10.74
N LEU A 191 0.58 3.71 9.85
CA LEU A 191 1.45 2.55 9.95
C LEU A 191 2.38 2.65 11.16
N MET A 192 2.96 3.82 11.36
CA MET A 192 3.87 4.11 12.46
C MET A 192 3.56 5.48 13.04
N LYS A 193 3.63 5.61 14.36
CA LYS A 193 3.36 6.85 15.08
C LYS A 193 4.49 7.18 16.04
N GLY A 194 4.72 8.47 16.25
CA GLY A 194 5.56 9.00 17.32
C GLY A 194 4.82 9.08 18.65
N ASP A 195 5.46 9.65 19.66
CA ASP A 195 4.86 9.93 20.97
C ASP A 195 4.14 11.30 21.05
N GLY A 196 4.01 11.97 19.91
CA GLY A 196 3.45 13.31 19.76
C GLY A 196 4.49 14.42 19.75
N GLN A 197 5.65 14.24 20.40
CA GLN A 197 6.78 15.20 20.35
C GLN A 197 7.86 14.72 19.39
N ASN A 198 8.17 13.43 19.41
CA ASN A 198 9.24 12.79 18.65
C ASN A 198 8.69 11.59 17.86
N TRP A 199 9.18 11.41 16.63
CA TRP A 199 8.86 10.22 15.81
C TRP A 199 9.82 9.06 16.06
N ARG A 200 11.02 9.38 16.56
CA ARG A 200 12.13 8.51 16.94
C ARG A 200 12.73 7.74 15.76
N PRO A 201 13.22 8.43 14.71
CA PRO A 201 13.64 7.76 13.48
C PRO A 201 14.83 6.80 13.66
N GLN A 202 15.74 7.11 14.59
CA GLN A 202 16.96 6.34 14.81
C GLN A 202 16.81 5.25 15.89
N GLU A 203 15.69 5.18 16.60
CA GLU A 203 15.44 4.10 17.56
C GLU A 203 15.26 2.77 16.81
N GLN A 204 15.80 1.70 17.40
CA GLN A 204 15.67 0.34 16.87
C GLN A 204 14.27 -0.20 17.16
N ILE A 205 13.71 -0.97 16.23
CA ILE A 205 12.36 -1.52 16.38
C ILE A 205 12.39 -2.91 17.04
N THR A 206 11.44 -3.17 17.92
CA THR A 206 11.18 -4.51 18.48
C THR A 206 10.33 -5.36 17.54
N ARG A 207 10.32 -6.68 17.77
CA ARG A 207 9.49 -7.62 17.00
C ARG A 207 7.99 -7.39 17.22
N ALA A 208 7.58 -7.00 18.43
CA ALA A 208 6.20 -6.64 18.76
C ALA A 208 5.73 -5.39 18.02
N GLU A 209 6.59 -4.37 17.93
CA GLU A 209 6.30 -3.17 17.16
C GLU A 209 6.22 -3.48 15.66
N LEU A 210 7.17 -4.23 15.10
CA LEU A 210 7.11 -4.62 13.70
C LEU A 210 5.83 -5.41 13.38
N ALA A 211 5.41 -6.35 14.24
CA ALA A 211 4.15 -7.06 14.08
C ALA A 211 2.93 -6.11 14.05
N THR A 212 2.96 -5.04 14.84
CA THR A 212 1.93 -4.01 14.84
C THR A 212 1.93 -3.20 13.54
N VAL A 213 3.10 -2.80 13.05
CA VAL A 213 3.26 -2.10 11.76
C VAL A 213 2.72 -2.95 10.61
N LEU A 214 3.04 -4.24 10.59
CA LEU A 214 2.57 -5.17 9.57
C LEU A 214 1.06 -5.40 9.62
N ASN A 215 0.47 -5.49 10.82
CA ASN A 215 -0.98 -5.62 10.93
C ASN A 215 -1.70 -4.37 10.42
N SER A 216 -1.14 -3.17 10.69
CA SER A 216 -1.64 -1.93 10.09
C SER A 216 -1.48 -1.90 8.58
N LEU A 217 -0.34 -2.39 8.06
CA LEU A 217 -0.08 -2.49 6.63
C LEU A 217 -1.04 -3.45 5.93
N LEU A 218 -1.33 -4.59 6.54
CA LEU A 218 -2.33 -5.52 6.03
C LEU A 218 -3.70 -4.86 5.91
N ARG A 219 -4.11 -4.08 6.90
CA ARG A 219 -5.38 -3.34 6.85
C ARG A 219 -5.39 -2.28 5.75
N LEU A 220 -4.26 -1.62 5.54
CA LEU A 220 -4.09 -0.61 4.51
C LEU A 220 -4.17 -1.20 3.08
N LEU A 221 -3.68 -2.43 2.89
CA LEU A 221 -3.63 -3.11 1.60
C LEU A 221 -4.82 -4.04 1.33
N ALA A 222 -5.69 -4.26 2.31
CA ALA A 222 -6.76 -5.22 2.19
C ALA A 222 -7.88 -4.72 1.26
N VAL A 223 -8.44 -5.66 0.51
CA VAL A 223 -9.76 -5.53 -0.10
C VAL A 223 -10.79 -5.58 1.03
N ASP A 224 -11.69 -4.60 1.08
CA ASP A 224 -12.73 -4.48 2.11
C ASP A 224 -14.13 -4.37 1.50
N GLU A 225 -15.12 -4.01 2.32
CA GLU A 225 -16.51 -3.85 1.87
C GLU A 225 -16.69 -2.84 0.72
N SER A 226 -15.76 -1.90 0.53
CA SER A 226 -15.85 -0.92 -0.55
C SER A 226 -15.70 -1.56 -1.94
N TYR A 227 -15.11 -2.75 -2.03
CA TYR A 227 -14.90 -3.51 -3.26
C TYR A 227 -16.09 -4.41 -3.64
N ASP A 228 -17.22 -4.34 -2.94
CA ASP A 228 -18.38 -5.18 -3.27
C ASP A 228 -18.89 -4.90 -4.69
N GLY A 229 -19.03 -5.97 -5.47
CA GLY A 229 -19.42 -5.95 -6.87
C GLY A 229 -18.33 -5.47 -7.83
N GLN A 230 -17.10 -5.22 -7.35
CA GLN A 230 -16.00 -4.73 -8.17
C GLN A 230 -15.17 -5.86 -8.79
N GLU A 231 -14.26 -5.47 -9.69
CA GLU A 231 -13.24 -6.33 -10.25
C GLU A 231 -11.89 -6.09 -9.55
N TYR A 232 -11.18 -7.16 -9.21
CA TYR A 232 -9.84 -7.11 -8.63
C TYR A 232 -8.87 -7.94 -9.48
N ARG A 233 -7.72 -7.35 -9.81
CA ARG A 233 -6.73 -7.92 -10.74
C ARG A 233 -5.44 -8.27 -10.02
N LEU A 234 -4.91 -9.45 -10.30
CA LEU A 234 -3.61 -9.90 -9.79
C LEU A 234 -2.94 -10.92 -10.70
N ALA A 235 -1.63 -11.11 -10.55
CA ALA A 235 -0.87 -12.09 -11.32
C ALA A 235 -1.01 -13.52 -10.76
N PRO A 236 -0.87 -14.56 -11.60
CA PRO A 236 -0.76 -15.94 -11.13
C PRO A 236 0.37 -16.08 -10.09
N GLY A 237 0.09 -16.79 -9.01
CA GLY A 237 1.01 -16.98 -7.89
C GLY A 237 0.95 -15.91 -6.82
N HIS A 238 0.34 -14.74 -7.08
CA HIS A 238 0.17 -13.68 -6.09
C HIS A 238 -1.05 -13.89 -5.19
N SER A 239 -1.01 -13.27 -4.02
CA SER A 239 -2.10 -13.28 -3.05
C SER A 239 -2.71 -11.89 -2.85
N PHE A 240 -3.94 -11.87 -2.38
CA PHE A 240 -4.56 -10.68 -1.82
C PHE A 240 -5.29 -11.02 -0.52
N THR A 241 -5.58 -9.99 0.28
CA THR A 241 -6.28 -10.14 1.55
C THR A 241 -7.66 -9.49 1.45
N LEU A 242 -8.71 -10.24 1.74
CA LEU A 242 -10.08 -9.77 1.92
C LEU A 242 -10.38 -9.63 3.41
N MET A 243 -10.83 -8.47 3.86
CA MET A 243 -11.09 -8.19 5.26
C MET A 243 -12.50 -7.60 5.44
N LEU A 244 -13.40 -8.34 6.09
CA LEU A 244 -14.80 -7.96 6.26
C LEU A 244 -15.19 -7.86 7.74
N ASP A 245 -16.08 -6.93 8.07
CA ASP A 245 -16.70 -6.79 9.39
C ASP A 245 -17.44 -8.08 9.76
N SER A 246 -17.14 -8.58 10.95
CA SER A 246 -17.70 -9.82 11.46
C SER A 246 -17.94 -9.73 12.95
N ASN A 247 -19.01 -10.35 13.44
CA ASN A 247 -19.34 -10.46 14.84
C ASN A 247 -19.76 -11.90 15.18
N PRO A 248 -18.80 -12.84 15.29
CA PRO A 248 -19.07 -14.25 15.58
C PRO A 248 -19.82 -14.47 16.90
N THR A 249 -19.71 -13.56 17.86
CA THR A 249 -20.41 -13.66 19.16
C THR A 249 -21.94 -13.60 19.02
N THR A 250 -22.44 -13.09 17.89
CA THR A 250 -23.87 -13.06 17.55
C THR A 250 -24.35 -14.31 16.80
N GLY A 251 -23.46 -15.28 16.59
CA GLY A 251 -23.69 -16.50 15.82
C GLY A 251 -23.56 -16.37 14.30
N TYR A 252 -23.40 -15.15 13.80
CA TYR A 252 -23.19 -14.91 12.37
C TYR A 252 -21.73 -15.14 11.98
N SER A 253 -21.50 -15.70 10.79
CA SER A 253 -20.16 -15.90 10.24
C SER A 253 -20.18 -15.75 8.72
N TRP A 254 -19.04 -15.33 8.16
CA TRP A 254 -18.84 -15.33 6.71
C TRP A 254 -18.54 -16.73 6.22
N THR A 255 -19.16 -17.10 5.10
CA THR A 255 -18.84 -18.29 4.32
C THR A 255 -18.56 -17.87 2.88
N ALA A 256 -17.53 -18.47 2.27
CA ALA A 256 -17.03 -18.13 0.96
C ALA A 256 -17.40 -19.23 -0.06
N SER A 257 -17.76 -18.82 -1.28
CA SER A 257 -17.93 -19.69 -2.44
C SER A 257 -17.10 -19.12 -3.58
N TYR A 258 -16.20 -19.93 -4.15
CA TYR A 258 -15.29 -19.55 -5.23
C TYR A 258 -14.80 -20.78 -5.99
N ASP A 259 -14.15 -20.59 -7.15
CA ASP A 259 -13.55 -21.68 -7.91
C ASP A 259 -12.17 -22.06 -7.33
N GLU A 260 -12.11 -23.18 -6.62
CA GLU A 260 -10.89 -23.72 -6.00
C GLU A 260 -9.79 -24.11 -6.99
N LYS A 261 -10.10 -24.23 -8.30
CA LYS A 261 -9.09 -24.46 -9.34
C LYS A 261 -8.36 -23.18 -9.74
N VAL A 262 -8.97 -22.02 -9.47
CA VAL A 262 -8.47 -20.70 -9.86
C VAL A 262 -7.89 -19.96 -8.65
N LEU A 263 -8.49 -20.15 -7.48
CA LEU A 263 -8.10 -19.54 -6.21
C LEU A 263 -7.91 -20.59 -5.11
N ALA A 264 -6.86 -20.45 -4.31
CA ALA A 264 -6.72 -21.18 -3.05
C ALA A 264 -6.94 -20.23 -1.86
N LEU A 265 -7.57 -20.73 -0.80
CA LEU A 265 -7.58 -20.05 0.49
C LEU A 265 -6.33 -20.47 1.28
N ASP A 266 -5.39 -19.54 1.42
CA ASP A 266 -4.11 -19.79 2.10
C ASP A 266 -4.26 -19.67 3.62
N ALA A 267 -5.03 -18.68 4.08
CA ALA A 267 -5.20 -18.42 5.51
C ALA A 267 -6.53 -17.71 5.81
N ARG A 268 -7.07 -17.95 7.00
CA ARG A 268 -8.20 -17.22 7.58
C ARG A 268 -7.90 -16.87 9.03
N HIS A 269 -8.21 -15.65 9.45
CA HIS A 269 -8.05 -15.20 10.81
C HIS A 269 -9.16 -14.22 11.20
N TYR A 270 -9.74 -14.39 12.40
CA TYR A 270 -10.66 -13.42 12.97
C TYR A 270 -9.95 -12.63 14.07
N GLN A 271 -10.05 -11.30 14.00
CA GLN A 271 -9.54 -10.38 15.02
C GLN A 271 -10.68 -9.53 15.60
N GLN A 272 -10.94 -9.65 16.90
CA GLN A 272 -11.90 -8.80 17.62
C GLN A 272 -11.44 -7.32 17.63
N ALA A 273 -12.39 -6.38 17.51
CA ALA A 273 -12.11 -4.95 17.62
C ALA A 273 -11.85 -4.51 19.07
N GLY A 274 -11.18 -3.37 19.27
CA GLY A 274 -10.92 -2.77 20.59
C GLY A 274 -9.92 -3.56 21.46
N GLU A 275 -9.84 -3.22 22.75
CA GLU A 275 -9.11 -3.94 23.79
C GLU A 275 -10.08 -4.57 24.80
N GLY A 276 -9.70 -5.70 25.40
CA GLY A 276 -10.56 -6.48 26.30
C GLY A 276 -11.47 -7.49 25.57
N ASN A 277 -12.12 -8.37 26.33
CA ASN A 277 -13.09 -9.35 25.82
C ASN A 277 -14.50 -8.86 26.14
N ILE A 278 -14.98 -7.89 25.37
CA ILE A 278 -16.33 -7.33 25.56
C ILE A 278 -17.33 -8.23 24.83
N MET A 279 -18.28 -8.81 25.57
CA MET A 279 -19.33 -9.65 25.00
C MET A 279 -20.13 -8.84 23.96
N GLY A 280 -20.35 -9.43 22.77
CA GLY A 280 -21.08 -8.78 21.68
C GLY A 280 -20.23 -7.88 20.80
N GLN A 281 -18.95 -7.65 21.12
CA GLN A 281 -18.07 -6.82 20.30
C GLN A 281 -17.68 -7.53 19.01
N GLY A 282 -17.93 -6.86 17.88
CA GLY A 282 -17.50 -7.32 16.56
C GLY A 282 -16.00 -7.19 16.34
N GLY A 283 -15.58 -7.45 15.12
CA GLY A 283 -14.19 -7.44 14.68
C GLY A 283 -14.11 -7.57 13.17
N LYS A 284 -12.95 -8.01 12.68
CA LYS A 284 -12.70 -8.26 11.26
C LYS A 284 -12.38 -9.74 11.04
N ASP A 285 -13.00 -10.32 10.02
CA ASP A 285 -12.68 -11.65 9.50
C ASP A 285 -11.84 -11.48 8.23
N THR A 286 -10.62 -12.00 8.26
CA THR A 286 -9.58 -11.78 7.27
C THR A 286 -9.29 -13.07 6.54
N TRP A 287 -9.34 -13.04 5.22
CA TRP A 287 -9.14 -14.17 4.32
C TRP A 287 -8.04 -13.84 3.33
N ARG A 288 -7.00 -14.69 3.24
CA ARG A 288 -5.93 -14.54 2.26
C ARG A 288 -6.12 -15.54 1.14
N PHE A 289 -6.36 -15.04 -0.07
CA PHE A 289 -6.52 -15.87 -1.25
C PHE A 289 -5.29 -15.80 -2.14
N LYS A 290 -4.90 -16.94 -2.72
CA LYS A 290 -3.81 -17.05 -3.69
C LYS A 290 -4.34 -17.39 -5.07
N ALA A 291 -3.89 -16.63 -6.06
CA ALA A 291 -4.14 -16.90 -7.47
C ALA A 291 -3.32 -18.12 -7.94
N LEU A 292 -3.99 -19.18 -8.39
CA LEU A 292 -3.30 -20.42 -8.81
C LEU A 292 -2.90 -20.38 -10.29
N GLN A 293 -3.83 -19.94 -11.15
CA GLN A 293 -3.63 -19.94 -12.60
C GLN A 293 -4.40 -18.79 -13.25
N ALA A 294 -3.98 -18.39 -14.46
CA ALA A 294 -4.68 -17.37 -15.22
C ALA A 294 -6.14 -17.77 -15.51
N GLY A 295 -7.05 -16.81 -15.42
CA GLY A 295 -8.48 -17.02 -15.57
C GLY A 295 -9.31 -15.94 -14.90
N THR A 296 -10.59 -16.20 -14.74
CA THR A 296 -11.50 -15.34 -13.97
C THR A 296 -12.26 -16.21 -12.99
N ALA A 297 -12.38 -15.74 -11.74
CA ALA A 297 -13.19 -16.36 -10.71
C ALA A 297 -14.07 -15.31 -10.05
N GLU A 298 -15.15 -15.73 -9.41
CA GLU A 298 -15.95 -14.87 -8.55
C GLU A 298 -15.82 -15.41 -7.12
N ILE A 299 -15.59 -14.52 -6.17
CA ILE A 299 -15.73 -14.82 -4.74
C ILE A 299 -17.07 -14.27 -4.30
N LYS A 300 -17.94 -15.16 -3.82
CA LYS A 300 -19.21 -14.80 -3.19
C LYS A 300 -19.14 -15.14 -1.70
N MET A 301 -19.32 -14.12 -0.88
CA MET A 301 -19.35 -14.22 0.57
C MET A 301 -20.79 -14.03 1.05
N VAL A 302 -21.23 -14.90 1.96
CA VAL A 302 -22.54 -14.77 2.61
C VAL A 302 -22.38 -14.77 4.14
N TYR A 303 -23.02 -13.79 4.79
CA TYR A 303 -22.97 -13.61 6.23
C TYR A 303 -24.29 -14.10 6.86
N SER A 304 -24.23 -15.26 7.50
CA SER A 304 -25.43 -15.93 8.03
C SER A 304 -25.11 -16.74 9.29
N ARG A 305 -26.16 -17.19 9.98
CA ARG A 305 -26.08 -18.21 11.03
C ARG A 305 -26.26 -19.57 10.38
N SER A 306 -25.28 -20.44 10.53
CA SER A 306 -25.26 -21.75 9.83
C SER A 306 -26.42 -22.69 10.20
N TRP A 307 -27.13 -22.41 11.30
CA TRP A 307 -28.29 -23.18 11.77
C TRP A 307 -29.66 -22.56 11.45
N GLU A 308 -29.71 -21.39 10.80
CA GLU A 308 -30.97 -20.74 10.41
C GLU A 308 -31.17 -20.84 8.90
N SER A 309 -32.37 -21.27 8.45
CA SER A 309 -32.73 -21.31 7.03
C SER A 309 -33.37 -19.99 6.60
N VAL A 310 -32.67 -18.89 6.80
CA VAL A 310 -33.08 -17.52 6.45
C VAL A 310 -32.09 -16.91 5.47
N GLU A 311 -32.53 -15.90 4.73
CA GLU A 311 -31.66 -15.13 3.83
C GLU A 311 -30.46 -14.54 4.60
N PRO A 312 -29.25 -14.54 4.01
CA PRO A 312 -28.08 -13.94 4.64
C PRO A 312 -28.30 -12.44 4.87
N ILE A 313 -27.85 -11.94 6.01
CA ILE A 313 -28.07 -10.52 6.36
C ILE A 313 -27.08 -9.58 5.66
N LYS A 314 -25.98 -10.13 5.11
CA LYS A 314 -25.04 -9.43 4.24
C LYS A 314 -24.50 -10.39 3.19
N THR A 315 -24.20 -9.85 2.03
CA THR A 315 -23.45 -10.53 0.97
C THR A 315 -22.31 -9.63 0.52
N PHE A 316 -21.26 -10.24 -0.01
CA PHE A 316 -20.18 -9.53 -0.70
C PHE A 316 -19.78 -10.35 -1.93
N THR A 317 -19.51 -9.68 -3.02
CA THR A 317 -19.12 -10.28 -4.30
C THR A 317 -17.88 -9.59 -4.84
N LEU A 318 -16.92 -10.35 -5.35
CA LEU A 318 -15.71 -9.82 -5.94
C LEU A 318 -15.30 -10.65 -7.15
N LYS A 319 -15.22 -10.00 -8.31
CA LYS A 319 -14.74 -10.63 -9.53
C LYS A 319 -13.22 -10.58 -9.56
N ILE A 320 -12.58 -11.73 -9.51
CA ILE A 320 -11.13 -11.86 -9.60
C ILE A 320 -10.72 -12.14 -11.03
N VAL A 321 -9.86 -11.30 -11.59
CA VAL A 321 -9.22 -11.53 -12.88
C VAL A 321 -7.75 -11.83 -12.66
N ILE A 322 -7.36 -13.08 -12.92
CA ILE A 322 -5.99 -13.55 -12.82
C ILE A 322 -5.39 -13.53 -14.23
N ALA A 323 -4.45 -12.62 -14.45
CA ALA A 323 -3.68 -12.57 -15.67
C ALA A 323 -2.25 -12.21 -15.29
N PRO A 324 -1.23 -12.75 -15.97
CA PRO A 324 0.15 -12.24 -15.82
C PRO A 324 0.07 -10.72 -15.83
N GLY A 325 0.66 -10.09 -14.80
CA GLY A 325 0.53 -8.66 -14.55
C GLY A 325 0.58 -7.93 -15.88
N GLN A 326 -0.42 -7.09 -16.15
CA GLN A 326 -0.48 -6.39 -17.42
C GLN A 326 0.76 -5.49 -17.52
N ALA A 327 1.85 -5.99 -18.11
CA ALA A 327 2.42 -5.27 -19.22
C ALA A 327 1.22 -5.02 -20.15
N GLU A 328 0.74 -3.78 -20.13
CA GLU A 328 -0.40 -3.31 -20.88
C GLU A 328 -0.49 -4.05 -22.20
N THR A 329 -1.49 -4.91 -22.35
CA THR A 329 -1.71 -5.68 -23.58
C THR A 329 -2.25 -4.78 -24.69
N GLY A 330 -2.40 -3.49 -24.41
CA GLY A 330 -2.56 -2.47 -25.42
C GLY A 330 -1.31 -2.39 -26.29
N LYS A 331 -1.50 -2.09 -27.57
CA LYS A 331 -0.41 -1.70 -28.47
C LYS A 331 0.44 -0.58 -27.85
N VAL A 332 -0.23 0.32 -27.12
CA VAL A 332 0.35 1.47 -26.43
C VAL A 332 0.85 1.07 -25.05
N LYS A 333 2.05 1.53 -24.68
CA LYS A 333 2.62 1.37 -23.35
C LYS A 333 3.17 2.69 -22.82
N VAL A 334 3.03 2.95 -21.53
CA VAL A 334 3.72 4.05 -20.84
C VAL A 334 4.95 3.52 -20.11
N SER A 335 6.07 4.22 -20.25
CA SER A 335 7.35 3.94 -19.58
C SER A 335 7.95 5.25 -19.06
N SER A 336 9.09 5.18 -18.39
CA SER A 336 9.73 6.37 -17.80
C SER A 336 11.10 6.66 -18.43
N ARG A 337 11.37 7.92 -18.75
CA ARG A 337 12.73 8.44 -18.94
C ARG A 337 13.16 9.18 -17.70
N MET A 338 14.23 8.71 -17.07
CA MET A 338 14.80 9.38 -15.90
C MET A 338 15.82 10.44 -16.33
N LEU A 339 15.70 11.66 -15.80
CA LEU A 339 16.74 12.68 -15.84
C LEU A 339 17.11 13.06 -14.41
N LYS A 340 18.35 12.78 -14.02
CA LYS A 340 18.86 13.08 -12.69
C LYS A 340 20.10 13.95 -12.79
N GLU A 341 20.09 15.09 -12.12
CA GLU A 341 21.23 16.00 -12.04
C GLU A 341 21.34 16.49 -10.60
N LYS A 342 22.55 16.55 -10.05
CA LYS A 342 22.77 17.03 -8.69
C LYS A 342 23.98 17.93 -8.62
N SER A 343 23.83 19.04 -7.93
CA SER A 343 24.87 20.02 -7.63
C SER A 343 24.68 20.56 -6.20
N ASP A 344 25.61 21.40 -5.74
CA ASP A 344 25.51 22.04 -4.43
C ASP A 344 24.32 23.01 -4.33
N THR A 345 23.78 23.47 -5.46
CA THR A 345 22.75 24.51 -5.53
C THR A 345 21.43 24.04 -6.11
N MET A 346 21.37 22.83 -6.72
CA MET A 346 20.15 22.26 -7.26
C MET A 346 20.19 20.72 -7.30
N ASP A 347 19.08 20.09 -6.93
CA ASP A 347 18.81 18.65 -7.09
C ASP A 347 17.62 18.44 -8.04
N VAL A 348 17.84 17.67 -9.10
CA VAL A 348 16.86 17.41 -10.17
C VAL A 348 16.67 15.90 -10.29
N ASP A 349 15.43 15.44 -10.17
CA ASP A 349 15.02 14.04 -10.37
C ASP A 349 13.69 13.99 -11.10
N LEU A 350 13.77 13.99 -12.44
CA LEU A 350 12.60 13.98 -13.31
C LEU A 350 12.31 12.55 -13.76
N GLU A 351 11.13 12.06 -13.39
CA GLU A 351 10.49 10.91 -14.01
C GLU A 351 9.54 11.43 -15.11
N ILE A 352 9.97 11.33 -16.36
CA ILE A 352 9.23 11.85 -17.52
C ILE A 352 8.52 10.67 -18.20
N PRO A 353 7.19 10.70 -18.38
CA PRO A 353 6.47 9.64 -19.07
C PRO A 353 6.86 9.59 -20.56
N VAL A 354 6.98 8.37 -21.07
CA VAL A 354 7.31 8.06 -22.47
C VAL A 354 6.35 7.00 -22.97
N ILE A 355 5.54 7.37 -23.95
CA ILE A 355 4.65 6.44 -24.62
C ILE A 355 5.34 5.73 -25.79
N SER A 356 4.98 4.48 -25.99
CA SER A 356 5.42 3.66 -27.12
C SER A 356 4.23 2.93 -27.74
N GLY A 357 4.34 2.52 -29.00
CA GLY A 357 3.33 1.70 -29.69
C GLY A 357 2.31 2.47 -30.53
N LEU A 358 2.45 3.79 -30.65
CA LEU A 358 1.67 4.59 -31.60
C LEU A 358 2.42 4.72 -32.95
N GLU A 359 1.77 5.37 -33.91
CA GLU A 359 2.44 5.84 -35.14
C GLU A 359 3.53 6.86 -34.74
N ALA A 360 4.66 6.86 -35.45
CA ALA A 360 5.89 7.54 -35.04
C ALA A 360 5.73 9.06 -34.85
N VAL A 361 5.00 9.74 -35.74
CA VAL A 361 4.77 11.19 -35.65
C VAL A 361 3.92 11.50 -34.43
N LEU A 362 2.83 10.76 -34.25
CA LEU A 362 1.92 10.92 -33.12
C LEU A 362 2.60 10.65 -31.77
N GLN A 363 3.32 9.54 -31.69
CA GLN A 363 4.09 9.14 -30.51
C GLN A 363 5.12 10.21 -30.13
N SER A 364 5.85 10.70 -31.13
CA SER A 364 6.87 11.73 -30.92
C SER A 364 6.25 13.03 -30.40
N ALA A 365 5.10 13.44 -30.94
CA ALA A 365 4.42 14.67 -30.52
C ALA A 365 3.98 14.60 -29.04
N ILE A 366 3.43 13.46 -28.61
CA ILE A 366 3.01 13.24 -27.22
C ILE A 366 4.23 13.21 -26.28
N ASN A 367 5.28 12.47 -26.65
CA ASN A 367 6.50 12.40 -25.82
C ASN A 367 7.20 13.76 -25.71
N GLN A 368 7.24 14.53 -26.80
CA GLN A 368 7.80 15.88 -26.79
C GLN A 368 6.99 16.84 -25.90
N ARG A 369 5.68 16.65 -25.75
CA ARG A 369 4.87 17.43 -24.81
C ARG A 369 5.30 17.17 -23.37
N PHE A 370 5.39 15.90 -22.96
CA PHE A 370 5.81 15.55 -21.60
C PHE A 370 7.22 16.03 -21.29
N GLU A 371 8.14 15.83 -22.24
CA GLU A 371 9.52 16.30 -22.10
C GLU A 371 9.60 17.83 -22.09
N GLY A 372 8.88 18.50 -22.98
CA GLY A 372 8.83 19.96 -23.07
C GLY A 372 8.37 20.60 -21.77
N ASP A 373 7.26 20.13 -21.19
CA ASP A 373 6.72 20.65 -19.94
C ASP A 373 7.71 20.50 -18.77
N ALA A 374 8.39 19.35 -18.68
CA ALA A 374 9.40 19.09 -17.66
C ALA A 374 10.66 19.96 -17.85
N MET A 375 11.13 20.12 -19.10
CA MET A 375 12.31 20.93 -19.41
C MET A 375 12.05 22.43 -19.26
N GLU A 376 10.86 22.91 -19.62
CA GLU A 376 10.46 24.31 -19.43
C GLU A 376 10.50 24.68 -17.95
N LEU A 377 9.97 23.82 -17.09
CA LEU A 377 9.99 24.05 -15.65
C LEU A 377 11.42 24.03 -15.07
N LYS A 378 12.25 23.08 -15.51
CA LYS A 378 13.68 23.03 -15.17
C LYS A 378 14.38 24.33 -15.56
N GLN A 379 14.18 24.81 -16.79
CA GLN A 379 14.80 26.02 -17.29
C GLN A 379 14.34 27.28 -16.54
N SER A 380 13.05 27.34 -16.18
CA SER A 380 12.51 28.41 -15.34
C SER A 380 13.17 28.44 -13.96
N LEU A 381 13.31 27.28 -13.31
CA LEU A 381 13.98 27.17 -12.01
C LEU A 381 15.47 27.50 -12.08
N GLU A 382 16.19 27.05 -13.11
CA GLU A 382 17.60 27.42 -13.32
C GLU A 382 17.79 28.93 -13.51
N THR A 383 16.82 29.58 -14.17
CA THR A 383 16.83 31.03 -14.34
C THR A 383 16.61 31.74 -13.01
N GLY A 384 15.63 31.28 -12.21
CA GLY A 384 15.38 31.79 -10.86
C GLY A 384 16.56 31.57 -9.91
N LEU A 385 17.21 30.40 -10.01
CA LEU A 385 18.38 30.05 -9.20
C LEU A 385 19.55 31.01 -9.45
N LYS A 386 19.80 31.40 -10.70
CA LYS A 386 20.86 32.39 -11.01
C LYS A 386 20.63 33.73 -10.30
N ALA A 387 19.38 34.21 -10.26
CA ALA A 387 19.03 35.44 -9.56
C ALA A 387 19.20 35.28 -8.03
N TYR A 388 18.69 34.18 -7.47
CA TYR A 388 18.81 33.87 -6.04
C TYR A 388 20.27 33.76 -5.57
N LEU A 389 21.15 33.14 -6.35
CA LEU A 389 22.57 33.02 -6.03
C LEU A 389 23.28 34.39 -6.04
N ALA A 390 22.89 35.29 -6.96
CA ALA A 390 23.43 36.65 -7.00
C ALA A 390 23.02 37.46 -5.76
N GLU A 391 21.78 37.32 -5.32
CA GLU A 391 21.26 37.95 -4.09
C GLU A 391 21.96 37.41 -2.83
N CYS A 392 22.07 36.07 -2.69
CA CYS A 392 22.77 35.46 -1.56
C CYS A 392 24.22 35.96 -1.45
N LYS A 393 24.90 36.13 -2.58
CA LYS A 393 26.26 36.67 -2.62
C LYS A 393 26.33 38.14 -2.19
N ALA A 394 25.34 38.95 -2.58
CA ALA A 394 25.28 40.38 -2.23
C ALA A 394 24.99 40.60 -0.75
N GLU A 395 24.06 39.82 -0.18
CA GLU A 395 23.57 39.98 1.20
C GLU A 395 24.27 39.06 2.22
N GLY A 396 25.09 38.11 1.75
CA GLY A 396 25.79 37.15 2.62
C GLY A 396 24.90 36.05 3.19
N TYR A 397 23.79 35.72 2.54
CA TYR A 397 22.88 34.66 2.98
C TYR A 397 23.41 33.25 2.66
N PRO A 398 23.10 32.25 3.51
CA PRO A 398 23.38 30.86 3.19
C PRO A 398 22.54 30.40 2.00
N ILE A 399 23.18 29.69 1.07
CA ILE A 399 22.52 29.13 -0.11
C ILE A 399 21.69 27.91 0.30
N ARG A 400 20.41 27.92 -0.05
CA ARG A 400 19.54 26.74 0.00
C ARG A 400 19.45 26.13 -1.38
N SER A 401 19.73 24.84 -1.48
CA SER A 401 19.66 24.12 -2.76
C SER A 401 18.22 24.05 -3.26
N TYR A 402 18.01 24.42 -4.53
CA TYR A 402 16.73 24.26 -5.20
C TYR A 402 16.44 22.78 -5.47
N GLN A 403 15.18 22.39 -5.56
CA GLN A 403 14.79 21.02 -5.93
C GLN A 403 13.73 21.04 -7.02
N LEU A 404 13.85 20.13 -7.98
CA LEU A 404 12.81 19.84 -8.96
C LEU A 404 12.65 18.33 -9.11
N PHE A 405 11.51 17.83 -8.65
CA PHE A 405 11.20 16.40 -8.74
C PHE A 405 9.89 16.18 -9.48
N THR A 406 9.85 15.20 -10.38
CA THR A 406 8.60 14.80 -11.04
C THR A 406 8.28 13.34 -10.79
N ARG A 407 7.00 13.04 -10.59
CA ARG A 407 6.46 11.67 -10.57
C ARG A 407 5.18 11.66 -11.37
N TYR A 408 4.97 10.66 -12.21
CA TYR A 408 3.71 10.51 -12.92
C TYR A 408 2.92 9.32 -12.40
N GLN A 409 1.60 9.42 -12.52
CA GLN A 409 0.67 8.33 -12.29
C GLN A 409 -0.09 8.08 -13.58
N GLN A 410 0.01 6.86 -14.09
CA GLN A 410 -0.90 6.40 -15.13
C GLN A 410 -2.26 6.08 -14.48
N CYS A 411 -3.30 6.79 -14.90
CA CYS A 411 -4.63 6.68 -14.29
C CYS A 411 -5.54 5.76 -15.11
N ARG A 412 -5.53 5.94 -16.44
CA ARG A 412 -6.29 5.08 -17.37
C ARG A 412 -5.58 4.96 -18.70
N LEU A 413 -5.47 3.73 -19.20
CA LEU A 413 -5.10 3.47 -20.58
C LEU A 413 -6.08 2.49 -21.23
N ASN A 414 -6.58 2.83 -22.41
CA ASN A 414 -7.29 1.93 -23.31
C ASN A 414 -6.94 2.27 -24.77
N ASP A 415 -7.58 1.62 -25.75
CA ASP A 415 -7.28 1.83 -27.17
C ASP A 415 -7.56 3.25 -27.70
N LYS A 416 -8.29 4.09 -26.95
CA LYS A 416 -8.71 5.43 -27.37
C LYS A 416 -8.13 6.55 -26.52
N VAL A 417 -7.96 6.34 -25.22
CA VAL A 417 -7.59 7.41 -24.29
C VAL A 417 -6.47 6.97 -23.36
N LEU A 418 -5.49 7.85 -23.20
CA LEU A 418 -4.53 7.83 -22.10
C LEU A 418 -4.87 8.98 -21.15
N SER A 419 -5.14 8.65 -19.88
CA SER A 419 -5.22 9.61 -18.79
C SER A 419 -4.09 9.32 -17.82
N LEU A 420 -3.25 10.33 -17.58
CA LEU A 420 -2.21 10.32 -16.57
C LEU A 420 -2.08 11.70 -15.96
N TYR A 421 -1.43 11.83 -14.81
CA TYR A 421 -0.95 13.13 -14.35
C TYR A 421 0.53 13.07 -14.00
N VAL A 422 1.18 14.23 -14.02
CA VAL A 422 2.54 14.43 -13.54
C VAL A 422 2.50 15.45 -12.41
N ASP A 423 3.03 15.08 -11.26
CA ASP A 423 3.25 15.97 -10.13
C ASP A 423 4.65 16.58 -10.25
N TYR A 424 4.70 17.90 -10.32
CA TYR A 424 5.91 18.71 -10.41
C TYR A 424 6.16 19.38 -9.05
N TYR A 425 6.97 18.72 -8.23
CA TYR A 425 7.42 19.27 -6.94
C TYR A 425 8.60 20.21 -7.15
N GLN A 426 8.51 21.39 -6.53
CA GLN A 426 9.54 22.41 -6.57
C GLN A 426 9.83 22.92 -5.16
N TYR A 427 11.12 23.05 -4.81
CA TYR A 427 11.56 23.77 -3.63
C TYR A 427 12.54 24.86 -4.04
N THR A 428 12.20 26.11 -3.70
CA THR A 428 13.00 27.29 -4.02
C THR A 428 13.35 28.09 -2.77
N GLY A 429 13.41 27.43 -1.61
CA GLY A 429 13.53 28.06 -0.29
C GLY A 429 12.21 28.13 0.48
N GLY A 430 12.23 28.74 1.67
CA GLY A 430 11.06 28.82 2.56
C GLY A 430 10.94 27.62 3.51
N ALA A 431 9.73 27.39 4.05
CA ALA A 431 9.45 26.32 5.01
C ALA A 431 9.14 24.97 4.35
N HIS A 432 8.65 24.96 3.11
CA HIS A 432 8.28 23.76 2.35
C HIS A 432 8.30 24.05 0.84
N GLY A 433 8.35 23.00 0.03
CA GLY A 433 8.14 23.11 -1.42
C GLY A 433 6.66 23.22 -1.81
N ILE A 434 6.40 23.36 -3.10
CA ILE A 434 5.07 23.38 -3.70
C ILE A 434 4.97 22.30 -4.77
N THR A 435 3.81 21.66 -4.87
CA THR A 435 3.54 20.68 -5.92
C THR A 435 2.48 21.21 -6.87
N GLU A 436 2.80 21.22 -8.16
CA GLU A 436 1.84 21.44 -9.24
C GLU A 436 1.49 20.10 -9.88
N ARG A 437 0.21 19.73 -9.92
CA ARG A 437 -0.26 18.58 -10.70
C ARG A 437 -0.71 19.04 -12.07
N ARG A 438 -0.15 18.44 -13.13
CA ARG A 438 -0.65 18.58 -14.50
C ARG A 438 -1.21 17.26 -14.97
N ALA A 439 -2.50 17.21 -15.23
CA ALA A 439 -3.15 16.05 -15.83
C ALA A 439 -3.14 16.13 -17.37
N TYR A 440 -2.94 14.98 -17.99
CA TYR A 440 -2.88 14.77 -19.42
C TYR A 440 -3.92 13.72 -19.79
N ASN A 441 -5.02 14.17 -20.38
CA ASN A 441 -6.05 13.32 -20.96
C ASN A 441 -5.88 13.39 -22.48
N ILE A 442 -5.39 12.33 -23.10
CA ILE A 442 -4.95 12.33 -24.50
C ILE A 442 -5.83 11.37 -25.30
N ASP A 443 -6.39 11.85 -26.40
CA ASP A 443 -6.98 10.99 -27.43
C ASP A 443 -5.84 10.32 -28.23
N LEU A 444 -5.72 9.00 -28.12
CA LEU A 444 -4.65 8.22 -28.75
C LEU A 444 -4.79 8.09 -30.27
N LYS A 445 -5.89 8.56 -30.86
CA LYS A 445 -6.04 8.64 -32.31
C LYS A 445 -5.47 9.94 -32.88
N SER A 446 -5.66 11.06 -32.18
CA SER A 446 -5.28 12.40 -32.63
C SER A 446 -4.02 12.95 -31.96
N GLY A 447 -3.76 12.53 -30.73
CA GLY A 447 -2.65 13.01 -29.87
C GLY A 447 -2.96 14.31 -29.16
N GLU A 448 -4.18 14.80 -29.30
CA GLU A 448 -4.65 16.04 -28.71
C GLU A 448 -5.08 15.83 -27.26
N LEU A 449 -4.92 16.89 -26.47
CA LEU A 449 -5.45 16.95 -25.12
C LEU A 449 -6.98 17.09 -25.18
N LEU A 450 -7.66 16.25 -24.43
CA LEU A 450 -9.09 16.28 -24.22
C LEU A 450 -9.39 17.29 -23.11
N PRO A 451 -9.99 18.46 -23.40
CA PRO A 451 -10.51 19.33 -22.36
C PRO A 451 -11.73 18.66 -21.70
N LEU A 452 -12.03 18.99 -20.44
CA LEU A 452 -13.13 18.39 -19.68
C LEU A 452 -14.46 18.42 -20.47
N ALA A 453 -14.75 19.53 -21.14
CA ALA A 453 -15.96 19.69 -21.95
C ALA A 453 -16.07 18.69 -23.11
N ALA A 454 -14.95 18.23 -23.68
CA ALA A 454 -14.93 17.29 -24.81
C ALA A 454 -15.39 15.88 -24.44
N MET A 455 -15.48 15.58 -23.13
CA MET A 455 -16.05 14.32 -22.67
C MET A 455 -17.56 14.26 -22.79
N PHE A 456 -18.26 15.38 -22.96
CA PHE A 456 -19.70 15.44 -22.85
C PHE A 456 -20.38 15.80 -24.17
N LYS A 457 -21.62 15.32 -24.33
CA LYS A 457 -22.45 15.70 -25.47
C LYS A 457 -22.69 17.22 -25.49
N PRO A 458 -22.71 17.85 -26.69
CA PRO A 458 -23.03 19.27 -26.80
C PRO A 458 -24.35 19.61 -26.11
N GLY A 459 -24.34 20.63 -25.24
CA GLY A 459 -25.52 21.08 -24.49
C GLY A 459 -25.78 20.35 -23.17
N TYR A 460 -24.99 19.33 -22.80
CA TYR A 460 -25.06 18.71 -21.48
C TYR A 460 -24.40 19.59 -20.42
N ASP A 461 -25.14 19.93 -19.36
CA ASP A 461 -24.63 20.73 -18.24
C ASP A 461 -23.86 19.87 -17.23
N TYR A 462 -22.69 19.39 -17.66
CA TYR A 462 -21.81 18.59 -16.81
C TYR A 462 -21.32 19.36 -15.58
N LYS A 463 -21.21 20.69 -15.67
CA LYS A 463 -20.72 21.53 -14.56
C LYS A 463 -21.68 21.46 -13.39
N ALA A 464 -22.99 21.62 -13.62
CA ALA A 464 -23.97 21.56 -12.54
C ALA A 464 -23.90 20.23 -11.77
N VAL A 465 -23.78 19.10 -12.48
CA VAL A 465 -23.71 17.76 -11.87
C VAL A 465 -22.42 17.58 -11.06
N ILE A 466 -21.28 17.93 -11.64
CA ILE A 466 -19.97 17.82 -10.97
C ILE A 466 -19.91 18.73 -9.75
N GLU A 467 -20.31 20.00 -9.88
CA GLU A 467 -20.26 20.96 -8.77
C GLU A 467 -21.19 20.56 -7.63
N GLN A 468 -22.35 19.96 -7.93
CA GLN A 468 -23.25 19.42 -6.92
C GLN A 468 -22.60 18.29 -6.14
N GLU A 469 -21.93 17.37 -6.82
CA GLU A 469 -21.25 16.25 -6.17
C GLU A 469 -20.02 16.71 -5.37
N ILE A 470 -19.24 17.67 -5.87
CA ILE A 470 -18.14 18.29 -5.12
C ILE A 470 -18.69 18.97 -3.85
N LYS A 471 -19.77 19.75 -3.94
CA LYS A 471 -20.39 20.39 -2.76
C LYS A 471 -20.87 19.35 -1.75
N ARG A 472 -21.43 18.22 -2.20
CA ARG A 472 -21.82 17.10 -1.33
C ARG A 472 -20.60 16.52 -0.61
N GLN A 473 -19.49 16.29 -1.31
CA GLN A 473 -18.26 15.75 -0.72
C GLN A 473 -17.59 16.74 0.25
N ILE A 474 -17.54 18.03 -0.08
CA ILE A 474 -17.04 19.09 0.82
C ILE A 474 -17.88 19.14 2.10
N ALA A 475 -19.21 19.04 1.99
CA ALA A 475 -20.11 19.07 3.14
C ALA A 475 -19.89 17.89 4.11
N LEU A 476 -19.38 16.75 3.65
CA LEU A 476 -19.04 15.62 4.50
C LEU A 476 -17.79 15.87 5.36
N ASN A 477 -16.89 16.75 4.92
CA ASN A 477 -15.60 17.04 5.56
C ASN A 477 -15.32 18.55 5.62
N SER A 478 -16.30 19.34 6.06
CA SER A 478 -16.28 20.81 5.88
C SER A 478 -15.12 21.54 6.58
N ASP A 479 -14.47 20.92 7.55
CA ASP A 479 -13.37 21.53 8.31
C ASP A 479 -12.02 21.46 7.58
N VAL A 480 -11.92 20.64 6.52
CA VAL A 480 -10.72 20.53 5.68
C VAL A 480 -10.60 21.69 4.70
N TYR A 481 -11.74 22.26 4.28
CA TYR A 481 -11.81 23.22 3.18
C TYR A 481 -11.97 24.65 3.69
N PHE A 482 -11.48 25.60 2.90
CA PHE A 482 -11.71 27.01 3.17
C PHE A 482 -13.20 27.36 3.08
N LYS A 483 -13.60 28.35 3.88
CA LYS A 483 -14.99 28.85 3.97
C LYS A 483 -15.10 30.22 3.30
N GLY A 484 -16.32 30.62 2.95
CA GLY A 484 -16.60 31.94 2.39
C GLY A 484 -15.93 32.17 1.04
N ASP A 485 -15.14 33.25 0.94
CA ASP A 485 -14.54 33.68 -0.33
C ASP A 485 -13.31 32.90 -0.76
N GLN A 486 -12.68 32.19 0.17
CA GLN A 486 -11.53 31.33 -0.11
C GLN A 486 -11.94 29.87 -0.41
N GLY A 487 -13.23 29.53 -0.22
CA GLY A 487 -13.75 28.18 -0.46
C GLY A 487 -14.07 27.89 -1.92
N PHE A 488 -14.58 26.68 -2.19
CA PHE A 488 -14.97 26.25 -3.53
C PHE A 488 -16.02 27.17 -4.16
N LYS A 489 -15.71 27.71 -5.34
CA LYS A 489 -16.58 28.64 -6.09
C LYS A 489 -17.24 28.05 -7.34
N GLY A 490 -16.88 26.82 -7.72
CA GLY A 490 -17.29 26.20 -8.99
C GLY A 490 -16.09 25.81 -9.84
N LEU A 491 -16.34 25.16 -10.98
CA LEU A 491 -15.28 24.71 -11.88
C LEU A 491 -14.75 25.86 -12.74
N ASN A 492 -13.42 25.96 -12.85
CA ASN A 492 -12.80 26.91 -13.77
C ASN A 492 -12.82 26.38 -15.23
N LYS A 493 -12.35 27.19 -16.20
CA LYS A 493 -12.40 26.83 -17.63
C LYS A 493 -11.41 25.70 -17.98
N GLU A 494 -10.29 25.65 -17.27
CA GLU A 494 -9.16 24.74 -17.49
C GLU A 494 -9.05 23.78 -16.31
N GLN A 495 -10.21 23.36 -15.77
CA GLN A 495 -10.27 22.58 -14.54
C GLN A 495 -9.45 21.31 -14.69
N GLY A 496 -8.53 21.12 -13.75
CA GLY A 496 -7.73 19.91 -13.63
C GLY A 496 -8.63 18.70 -13.44
N TYR A 497 -8.48 17.70 -14.32
CA TYR A 497 -9.18 16.44 -14.19
C TYR A 497 -8.37 15.28 -14.75
N TYR A 498 -8.66 14.07 -14.30
CA TYR A 498 -8.16 12.85 -14.90
C TYR A 498 -9.22 11.74 -14.81
N LEU A 499 -8.98 10.61 -15.47
CA LEU A 499 -9.86 9.45 -15.47
C LEU A 499 -9.17 8.31 -14.76
N GLU A 500 -9.84 7.78 -13.73
CA GLU A 500 -9.39 6.63 -12.95
C GLU A 500 -10.58 5.68 -12.82
N ASP A 501 -10.42 4.44 -13.27
CA ASP A 501 -11.48 3.43 -13.28
C ASP A 501 -12.80 3.94 -13.90
N GLU A 502 -13.90 3.83 -13.13
CA GLU A 502 -15.25 4.29 -13.43
C GLU A 502 -15.55 5.69 -12.87
N ASN A 503 -14.52 6.50 -12.66
CA ASN A 503 -14.63 7.86 -12.14
C ASN A 503 -13.97 8.91 -13.04
N LEU A 504 -14.58 10.09 -13.03
CA LEU A 504 -13.96 11.35 -13.41
C LEU A 504 -13.43 12.00 -12.13
N GLU A 505 -12.13 12.16 -12.01
CA GLU A 505 -11.47 12.76 -10.85
C GLU A 505 -11.24 14.24 -11.13
N ILE A 506 -11.86 15.13 -10.34
CA ILE A 506 -11.62 16.58 -10.41
C ILE A 506 -10.66 16.96 -9.30
N TYR A 507 -9.58 17.65 -9.65
CA TYR A 507 -8.61 18.13 -8.66
C TYR A 507 -8.47 19.64 -8.66
N PHE A 508 -8.07 20.17 -7.50
CA PHE A 508 -7.75 21.58 -7.27
C PHE A 508 -6.28 21.69 -6.83
N GLY A 509 -5.60 22.74 -7.27
CA GLY A 509 -4.20 22.97 -6.92
C GLY A 509 -3.99 23.11 -5.41
N GLN A 510 -2.74 22.92 -4.97
CA GLN A 510 -2.37 23.17 -3.58
C GLN A 510 -2.75 24.61 -3.20
N TYR A 511 -3.37 24.79 -2.02
CA TYR A 511 -3.89 26.08 -1.54
C TYR A 511 -5.11 26.66 -2.29
N GLU A 512 -5.66 25.99 -3.31
CA GLU A 512 -6.75 26.56 -4.11
C GLU A 512 -8.07 26.65 -3.34
N ILE A 513 -8.46 25.58 -2.65
CA ILE A 513 -9.72 25.52 -1.87
C ILE A 513 -9.54 24.96 -0.45
N ALA A 514 -8.30 24.60 -0.08
CA ALA A 514 -7.96 24.01 1.21
C ALA A 514 -6.52 24.40 1.60
N PRO A 515 -6.17 24.40 2.90
CA PRO A 515 -4.81 24.64 3.35
C PRO A 515 -3.81 23.66 2.72
N GLY A 516 -2.54 24.05 2.56
CA GLY A 516 -1.53 23.21 1.91
C GLY A 516 -1.24 21.88 2.58
N VAL A 517 -1.58 21.73 3.87
CA VAL A 517 -1.52 20.45 4.59
C VAL A 517 -2.54 19.43 4.04
N SER A 518 -3.61 19.90 3.40
CA SER A 518 -4.61 19.04 2.74
C SER A 518 -4.12 18.50 1.40
N GLY A 519 -2.90 18.86 0.96
CA GLY A 519 -2.35 18.45 -0.33
C GLY A 519 -3.10 19.08 -1.51
N ILE A 520 -3.29 18.29 -2.57
CA ILE A 520 -4.08 18.61 -3.77
C ILE A 520 -5.46 18.01 -3.53
N PRO A 521 -6.53 18.80 -3.32
CA PRO A 521 -7.86 18.25 -3.12
C PRO A 521 -8.40 17.57 -4.37
N GLU A 522 -8.96 16.37 -4.20
CA GLU A 522 -9.48 15.54 -5.29
C GLU A 522 -10.91 15.08 -4.99
N PHE A 523 -11.76 15.04 -6.02
CA PHE A 523 -13.17 14.69 -5.91
C PHE A 523 -13.55 13.66 -6.97
N LYS A 524 -13.98 12.50 -6.49
CA LYS A 524 -14.40 11.38 -7.34
C LYS A 524 -15.81 11.65 -7.85
N ILE A 525 -15.99 11.76 -9.15
CA ILE A 525 -17.31 11.87 -9.78
C ILE A 525 -17.59 10.55 -10.53
N PRO A 526 -18.46 9.67 -9.98
CA PRO A 526 -18.78 8.42 -10.65
C PRO A 526 -19.32 8.67 -12.07
N LEU A 527 -18.74 8.01 -13.08
CA LEU A 527 -19.14 8.21 -14.49
C LEU A 527 -20.62 7.88 -14.71
N LYS A 528 -21.21 7.00 -13.90
CA LYS A 528 -22.65 6.69 -13.93
C LYS A 528 -23.57 7.89 -13.60
N LEU A 529 -23.05 8.92 -12.93
CA LEU A 529 -23.79 10.18 -12.68
C LEU A 529 -23.77 11.09 -13.91
N LEU A 530 -22.94 10.78 -14.90
CA LEU A 530 -22.64 11.62 -16.04
C LEU A 530 -23.22 11.00 -17.32
N SER A 531 -23.89 11.81 -18.14
CA SER A 531 -24.26 11.41 -19.50
C SER A 531 -23.10 11.72 -20.46
N ILE A 532 -22.14 10.80 -20.50
CA ILE A 532 -20.92 10.88 -21.32
C ILE A 532 -21.22 10.46 -22.77
#